data_AF-K1PYH7-F1
#
_entry.id   AF-K1PYH7-F1
#
_cell.length_a   1.000
_cell.length_b   1.000
_cell.length_c   1.000
_cell.angle_alpha   90.00
_cell.angle_beta   90.00
_cell.angle_gamma   90.00
#
_symmetry.space_group_name_H-M   'P 1'
#
loop_
_entity.id
_entity.type
_entity.pdbx_description
1 polymer ?
#
loop_
_entity_poly.entity_id
_entity_poly.type
_entity_poly.pdbx_seq_one_letter_code
_entity_poly.pdbx_strand_id
1 'polypeptide(L)'
;MQEVLFNGTEQHCYLWDTTNTTDDAQISKCPIISPYLVGYRKPVINERIVWEEVLEKYKAVRCDSHFQPSNCKARQKVALIVPFRDRYAHLEVFLRHIHPFLMRQQLDYGIYVIDLDDKIKFNRGLLLNVGFIEASKEYDYDCYIFHDVDLLPENDKNLYRCSDQPRHMSVAVDKFAYKLPYAAIFGGVSAMTKDQILFVNGFSNKFSGWGGEDDDMFNRLTHHNMTVMRSMDDVSMYKMLKHKQSDPNPQRFKLIKTGMKRVKEDASLVSVTECDNKEKLGSIVNVDFMTINQPCNCEVKPQFSGDLVFASNVVLYDCFTEVIIRKNAQNDDIFAVRCPRTHSSKMYSVSNSSVFEISSTYLRRTGDTSFHQSIQIFQDKSFNEPIAVTCVLNEDQVLPTTPSVQVTSTETPTSSSDALIVGLVITALLVVILIGVIFFIVAYFIRNQKRTKESEEKNEHVEPSVSMTNITAAPMSPYTDLNADQANNPTEQPYTPLANDSEYQEIGNHDYERPITEEEEALGGTEDQQGTADRGQHQYSNAGQQGQTDTHF
;
A
#
# COMPACT_ATOMS: atom_id res chain seq x y z
N MET A 1 -21.50 27.54 -4.54
CA MET A 1 -20.22 26.94 -4.11
C MET A 1 -20.13 25.46 -4.49
N GLN A 2 -21.18 24.65 -4.27
CA GLN A 2 -21.29 23.32 -4.89
C GLN A 2 -21.23 23.40 -6.42
N GLU A 3 -21.93 24.30 -7.09
CA GLU A 3 -21.89 24.37 -8.58
C GLU A 3 -20.49 24.57 -9.20
N VAL A 4 -19.51 25.15 -8.50
CA VAL A 4 -18.16 25.40 -9.03
C VAL A 4 -17.26 24.16 -9.00
N LEU A 5 -17.46 23.26 -8.02
CA LEU A 5 -16.69 22.01 -7.92
C LEU A 5 -17.19 20.93 -8.89
N PHE A 6 -18.43 21.07 -9.39
CA PHE A 6 -19.12 20.07 -10.20
C PHE A 6 -19.34 20.52 -11.66
N ASN A 7 -18.97 21.76 -12.03
CA ASN A 7 -19.02 22.27 -13.40
C ASN A 7 -17.80 21.84 -14.24
N GLY A 8 -17.48 20.55 -14.22
CA GLY A 8 -16.72 19.95 -15.31
C GLY A 8 -17.67 19.90 -16.51
N THR A 9 -17.59 20.90 -17.39
CA THR A 9 -18.23 20.86 -18.71
C THR A 9 -17.82 19.57 -19.43
N GLU A 10 -18.70 19.02 -20.27
CA GLU A 10 -18.55 17.82 -21.12
C GLU A 10 -17.35 17.91 -22.09
N GLN A 11 -16.16 18.17 -21.58
CA GLN A 11 -14.94 18.30 -22.35
C GLN A 11 -14.34 16.90 -22.39
N HIS A 12 -14.86 16.12 -23.34
CA HIS A 12 -14.28 14.92 -23.94
C HIS A 12 -13.42 14.06 -23.01
N CYS A 13 -13.93 12.88 -22.63
CA CYS A 13 -13.20 11.81 -21.93
C CYS A 13 -12.04 11.22 -22.80
N TYR A 14 -11.13 12.07 -23.31
CA TYR A 14 -9.91 11.68 -23.99
C TYR A 14 -8.72 12.15 -23.14
N LEU A 15 -8.44 11.47 -22.05
CA LEU A 15 -7.08 11.50 -21.50
C LEU A 15 -6.26 10.48 -22.25
N TRP A 16 -5.61 10.98 -23.32
CA TRP A 16 -4.36 10.56 -23.97
C TRP A 16 -4.02 11.45 -25.17
N ASP A 17 -4.85 12.46 -25.49
CA ASP A 17 -4.49 13.43 -26.50
C ASP A 17 -3.44 14.42 -25.94
N THR A 18 -2.18 14.00 -26.01
CA THR A 18 -0.99 14.82 -25.70
C THR A 18 -0.74 15.93 -26.73
N THR A 19 -1.72 16.30 -27.57
CA THR A 19 -1.52 17.25 -28.67
C THR A 19 -1.95 18.70 -28.40
N ASN A 20 -2.41 19.07 -27.20
CA ASN A 20 -2.55 20.49 -26.81
C ASN A 20 -1.49 20.91 -25.77
N THR A 21 -0.25 20.99 -26.23
CA THR A 21 0.95 21.37 -25.45
C THR A 21 1.09 22.88 -25.17
N THR A 22 0.01 23.66 -25.22
CA THR A 22 0.08 25.12 -24.99
C THR A 22 -0.56 25.62 -23.68
N ASP A 23 -1.41 24.84 -22.98
CA ASP A 23 -2.11 25.33 -21.76
C ASP A 23 -1.75 24.64 -20.43
N ASP A 24 -1.13 23.45 -20.42
CA ASP A 24 -0.77 22.75 -19.16
C ASP A 24 0.37 23.46 -18.37
N ALA A 25 1.07 24.40 -19.02
CA ALA A 25 2.15 25.17 -18.42
C ALA A 25 1.69 26.35 -17.52
N GLN A 26 0.38 26.65 -17.46
CA GLN A 26 -0.15 27.85 -16.78
C GLN A 26 -1.03 27.59 -15.55
N ILE A 27 -1.43 26.34 -15.26
CA ILE A 27 -2.32 26.04 -14.12
C ILE A 27 -1.50 25.92 -12.82
N SER A 28 -1.74 26.84 -11.88
CA SER A 28 -1.07 26.84 -10.56
C SER A 28 -1.45 25.62 -9.70
N LYS A 29 -0.56 25.19 -8.80
CA LYS A 29 -0.88 24.13 -7.81
C LYS A 29 -2.03 24.57 -6.91
N CYS A 30 -2.92 23.64 -6.56
CA CYS A 30 -3.98 23.88 -5.59
C CYS A 30 -3.40 24.43 -4.27
N PRO A 31 -4.15 25.23 -3.50
CA PRO A 31 -3.67 25.74 -2.21
C PRO A 31 -3.37 24.58 -1.24
N ILE A 32 -2.44 24.80 -0.30
CA ILE A 32 -2.03 23.77 0.67
C ILE A 32 -3.24 23.28 1.45
N ILE A 33 -4.00 24.24 1.99
CA ILE A 33 -5.31 24.03 2.63
C ILE A 33 -6.37 24.41 1.60
N SER A 34 -7.26 23.48 1.28
CA SER A 34 -8.35 23.79 0.35
C SER A 34 -9.32 24.80 0.97
N PRO A 35 -9.74 25.85 0.23
CA PRO A 35 -10.76 26.78 0.70
C PRO A 35 -12.16 26.15 0.77
N TYR A 36 -12.34 24.92 0.27
CA TYR A 36 -13.62 24.23 0.23
C TYR A 36 -13.86 23.30 1.43
N LEU A 37 -12.89 23.16 2.34
CA LEU A 37 -13.06 22.37 3.56
C LEU A 37 -14.14 23.01 4.45
N VAL A 38 -14.97 22.17 5.04
CA VAL A 38 -16.10 22.62 5.89
C VAL A 38 -15.98 22.14 7.33
N GLY A 39 -14.97 21.32 7.64
CA GLY A 39 -14.76 20.73 8.96
C GLY A 39 -15.69 19.56 9.23
N TYR A 40 -16.21 19.50 10.46
CA TYR A 40 -17.07 18.41 10.93
C TYR A 40 -18.38 18.34 10.15
N ARG A 41 -18.70 17.13 9.65
CA ARG A 41 -19.99 16.74 9.08
C ARG A 41 -20.35 15.33 9.49
N LYS A 42 -21.49 15.22 10.17
CA LYS A 42 -22.09 13.93 10.50
C LYS A 42 -22.46 13.16 9.20
N PRO A 43 -21.98 11.93 9.02
CA PRO A 43 -22.30 11.12 7.85
C PRO A 43 -23.80 10.78 7.75
N VAL A 44 -24.33 10.79 6.53
CA VAL A 44 -25.72 10.40 6.23
C VAL A 44 -25.73 8.91 5.90
N ILE A 45 -26.24 8.10 6.83
CA ILE A 45 -26.15 6.62 6.77
C ILE A 45 -27.44 5.99 6.25
N ASN A 46 -28.57 6.72 6.28
CA ASN A 46 -29.87 6.18 5.94
C ASN A 46 -30.62 7.14 5.03
N GLU A 47 -30.83 6.69 3.81
CA GLU A 47 -31.79 7.12 2.79
C GLU A 47 -31.67 6.04 1.71
N ARG A 48 -32.74 5.62 1.04
CA ARG A 48 -32.67 4.64 -0.05
C ARG A 48 -31.77 5.20 -1.15
N ILE A 49 -30.48 4.88 -1.12
CA ILE A 49 -29.54 5.33 -2.12
C ILE A 49 -29.75 4.42 -3.32
N VAL A 50 -30.19 4.99 -4.43
CA VAL A 50 -30.28 4.26 -5.69
C VAL A 50 -29.01 4.53 -6.49
N TRP A 51 -28.44 3.52 -7.12
CA TRP A 51 -27.19 3.63 -7.88
C TRP A 51 -27.25 4.74 -8.92
N GLU A 52 -28.40 4.90 -9.59
CA GLU A 52 -28.62 5.92 -10.60
C GLU A 52 -28.42 7.35 -10.03
N GLU A 53 -28.87 7.62 -8.81
CA GLU A 53 -28.69 8.93 -8.17
C GLU A 53 -27.21 9.20 -7.85
N VAL A 54 -26.48 8.19 -7.38
CA VAL A 54 -25.04 8.31 -7.11
C VAL A 54 -24.29 8.56 -8.40
N LEU A 55 -24.56 7.75 -9.42
CA LEU A 55 -23.91 7.84 -10.71
C LEU A 55 -24.23 9.17 -11.40
N GLU A 56 -25.48 9.66 -11.34
CA GLU A 56 -25.86 10.94 -11.95
C GLU A 56 -25.19 12.12 -11.26
N LYS A 57 -25.12 12.09 -9.93
CA LYS A 57 -24.52 13.16 -9.12
C LYS A 57 -23.02 13.32 -9.35
N TYR A 58 -22.33 12.24 -9.69
CA TYR A 58 -20.88 12.22 -9.89
C TYR A 58 -20.49 11.89 -11.33
N LYS A 59 -21.25 12.40 -12.32
CA LYS A 59 -20.89 12.33 -13.75
C LYS A 59 -19.45 12.80 -14.03
N ALA A 60 -18.96 13.80 -13.31
CA ALA A 60 -17.58 14.28 -13.42
C ALA A 60 -16.50 13.26 -12.99
N VAL A 61 -16.88 12.22 -12.24
CA VAL A 61 -15.98 11.10 -11.86
C VAL A 61 -16.06 9.97 -12.90
N ARG A 62 -17.03 10.00 -13.83
CA ARG A 62 -17.28 8.89 -14.76
C ARG A 62 -16.26 8.77 -15.89
N CYS A 63 -15.50 9.80 -16.24
CA CYS A 63 -14.39 9.59 -17.17
C CYS A 63 -13.30 8.79 -16.41
N ASP A 64 -13.22 7.49 -16.71
CA ASP A 64 -12.24 6.55 -16.18
C ASP A 64 -12.24 6.31 -14.66
N SER A 65 -13.33 6.64 -13.94
CA SER A 65 -13.44 6.54 -12.46
C SER A 65 -12.49 7.47 -11.69
N HIS A 66 -12.00 8.52 -12.35
CA HIS A 66 -11.03 9.47 -11.81
C HIS A 66 -11.63 10.87 -11.69
N PHE A 67 -11.15 11.63 -10.70
CA PHE A 67 -11.49 13.04 -10.53
C PHE A 67 -10.22 13.87 -10.40
N GLN A 68 -10.19 15.01 -11.09
CA GLN A 68 -9.15 16.03 -10.93
C GLN A 68 -9.78 17.43 -10.81
N PRO A 69 -9.25 18.35 -9.98
CA PRO A 69 -9.76 19.71 -9.90
C PRO A 69 -9.53 20.46 -11.22
N SER A 70 -10.56 21.13 -11.75
CA SER A 70 -10.48 21.84 -13.04
C SER A 70 -9.74 23.18 -12.97
N ASN A 71 -9.61 23.77 -11.78
CA ASN A 71 -9.09 25.13 -11.59
C ASN A 71 -7.67 25.20 -11.02
N CYS A 72 -7.06 24.07 -10.69
CA CYS A 72 -5.71 23.99 -10.16
C CYS A 72 -5.14 22.58 -10.30
N LYS A 73 -3.81 22.47 -10.35
CA LYS A 73 -3.13 21.16 -10.34
C LYS A 73 -3.10 20.60 -8.93
N ALA A 74 -3.70 19.43 -8.72
CA ALA A 74 -3.68 18.77 -7.41
C ALA A 74 -2.24 18.58 -6.90
N ARG A 75 -2.07 18.61 -5.58
CA ARG A 75 -0.74 18.47 -4.97
C ARG A 75 -0.27 17.02 -4.89
N GLN A 76 -1.20 16.07 -4.86
CA GLN A 76 -0.94 14.64 -4.82
C GLN A 76 -2.03 13.93 -5.63
N LYS A 77 -1.60 12.93 -6.39
CA LYS A 77 -2.42 11.92 -7.05
C LYS A 77 -2.68 10.78 -6.06
N VAL A 78 -3.94 10.43 -5.81
CA VAL A 78 -4.35 9.54 -4.72
C VAL A 78 -5.16 8.34 -5.24
N ALA A 79 -4.69 7.12 -5.00
CA ALA A 79 -5.48 5.92 -5.18
C ALA A 79 -6.17 5.55 -3.86
N LEU A 80 -7.51 5.45 -3.88
CA LEU A 80 -8.29 4.96 -2.75
C LEU A 80 -8.59 3.47 -2.95
N ILE A 81 -7.93 2.60 -2.19
CA ILE A 81 -8.07 1.15 -2.28
C ILE A 81 -9.06 0.64 -1.24
N VAL A 82 -10.17 0.05 -1.72
CA VAL A 82 -11.28 -0.40 -0.89
C VAL A 82 -11.43 -1.93 -1.05
N PRO A 83 -10.99 -2.74 -0.06
CA PRO A 83 -11.18 -4.18 -0.10
C PRO A 83 -12.66 -4.48 0.12
N PHE A 84 -13.25 -5.31 -0.74
CA PHE A 84 -14.70 -5.45 -0.80
C PHE A 84 -15.13 -6.90 -1.01
N ARG A 85 -16.30 -7.22 -0.45
CA ARG A 85 -17.11 -8.40 -0.78
C ARG A 85 -18.48 -8.28 -0.13
N ASP A 86 -19.55 -8.51 -0.90
CA ASP A 86 -20.93 -8.64 -0.42
C ASP A 86 -21.36 -7.55 0.60
N ARG A 87 -21.02 -6.29 0.28
CA ARG A 87 -21.33 -5.11 1.12
C ARG A 87 -21.91 -3.95 0.30
N TYR A 88 -22.69 -4.24 -0.74
CA TYR A 88 -23.17 -3.24 -1.70
C TYR A 88 -23.91 -2.07 -1.04
N ALA A 89 -24.78 -2.34 -0.05
CA ALA A 89 -25.45 -1.29 0.71
C ALA A 89 -24.48 -0.36 1.47
N HIS A 90 -23.33 -0.88 1.93
CA HIS A 90 -22.29 -0.04 2.53
C HIS A 90 -21.56 0.76 1.45
N LEU A 91 -21.27 0.14 0.29
CA LEU A 91 -20.59 0.79 -0.81
C LEU A 91 -21.40 1.99 -1.35
N GLU A 92 -22.71 1.86 -1.46
CA GLU A 92 -23.61 2.97 -1.85
C GLU A 92 -23.49 4.16 -0.90
N VAL A 93 -23.55 3.92 0.42
CA VAL A 93 -23.40 4.94 1.45
C VAL A 93 -21.99 5.53 1.43
N PHE A 94 -20.99 4.68 1.28
CA PHE A 94 -19.58 5.06 1.19
C PHE A 94 -19.32 6.00 0.01
N LEU A 95 -19.70 5.61 -1.21
CA LEU A 95 -19.49 6.41 -2.42
C LEU A 95 -20.22 7.76 -2.36
N ARG A 96 -21.47 7.77 -1.88
CA ARG A 96 -22.23 9.01 -1.66
C ARG A 96 -21.53 9.97 -0.69
N HIS A 97 -20.85 9.44 0.33
CA HIS A 97 -20.17 10.22 1.35
C HIS A 97 -18.76 10.65 0.90
N ILE A 98 -17.98 9.74 0.32
CA ILE A 98 -16.54 9.92 0.10
C ILE A 98 -16.24 10.82 -1.10
N HIS A 99 -16.99 10.74 -2.21
CA HIS A 99 -16.76 11.61 -3.36
C HIS A 99 -16.75 13.10 -3.02
N PRO A 100 -17.83 13.67 -2.43
CA PRO A 100 -17.84 15.09 -2.11
C PRO A 100 -16.82 15.43 -1.01
N PHE A 101 -16.46 14.47 -0.15
CA PHE A 101 -15.41 14.63 0.86
C PHE A 101 -14.04 14.84 0.19
N LEU A 102 -13.65 13.97 -0.75
CA LEU A 102 -12.37 14.04 -1.47
C LEU A 102 -12.30 15.25 -2.43
N MET A 103 -13.40 15.56 -3.12
CA MET A 103 -13.48 16.72 -4.03
C MET A 103 -13.21 18.04 -3.31
N ARG A 104 -13.74 18.22 -2.08
CA ARG A 104 -13.48 19.41 -1.26
C ARG A 104 -12.03 19.52 -0.82
N GLN A 105 -11.27 18.43 -0.85
CA GLN A 105 -9.83 18.44 -0.59
C GLN A 105 -8.99 18.73 -1.83
N GLN A 106 -9.61 18.94 -3.00
CA GLN A 106 -8.93 19.21 -4.28
C GLN A 106 -7.84 18.18 -4.60
N LEU A 107 -8.19 16.90 -4.46
CA LEU A 107 -7.35 15.77 -4.82
C LEU A 107 -7.52 15.43 -6.30
N ASP A 108 -6.46 14.91 -6.90
CA ASP A 108 -6.53 14.09 -8.10
C ASP A 108 -6.63 12.65 -7.60
N TYR A 109 -7.76 11.98 -7.80
CA TYR A 109 -7.99 10.68 -7.18
C TYR A 109 -8.80 9.70 -8.04
N GLY A 110 -8.52 8.41 -7.85
CA GLY A 110 -9.36 7.30 -8.31
C GLY A 110 -9.77 6.40 -7.13
N ILE A 111 -10.92 5.73 -7.24
CA ILE A 111 -11.42 4.78 -6.23
C ILE A 111 -11.42 3.37 -6.83
N TYR A 112 -10.71 2.45 -6.18
CA TYR A 112 -10.52 1.07 -6.58
C TYR A 112 -11.23 0.15 -5.60
N VAL A 113 -12.37 -0.40 -6.01
CA VAL A 113 -13.11 -1.40 -5.25
C VAL A 113 -12.61 -2.78 -5.64
N ILE A 114 -11.88 -3.44 -4.73
CA ILE A 114 -11.26 -4.74 -4.98
C ILE A 114 -12.18 -5.83 -4.47
N ASP A 115 -13.02 -6.35 -5.36
CA ASP A 115 -14.03 -7.38 -5.06
C ASP A 115 -13.42 -8.78 -5.03
N LEU A 116 -13.79 -9.58 -4.03
CA LEU A 116 -13.30 -10.94 -3.82
C LEU A 116 -14.43 -11.96 -3.94
N ASP A 117 -14.20 -13.02 -4.72
CA ASP A 117 -15.15 -14.13 -4.89
C ASP A 117 -15.61 -14.72 -3.53
N ASP A 118 -16.92 -14.98 -3.44
CA ASP A 118 -17.60 -15.46 -2.23
C ASP A 118 -17.07 -16.80 -1.70
N LYS A 119 -16.42 -17.61 -2.55
CA LYS A 119 -15.88 -18.92 -2.17
C LYS A 119 -14.54 -18.84 -1.45
N ILE A 120 -13.88 -17.69 -1.47
CA ILE A 120 -12.55 -17.49 -0.86
C ILE A 120 -12.74 -16.92 0.54
N LYS A 121 -11.92 -17.29 1.54
CA LYS A 121 -12.01 -16.64 2.85
C LYS A 121 -11.53 -15.19 2.71
N PHE A 122 -12.28 -14.22 3.22
CA PHE A 122 -11.91 -12.80 3.10
C PHE A 122 -10.52 -12.53 3.63
N ASN A 123 -9.69 -11.86 2.84
CA ASN A 123 -8.29 -11.59 3.14
C ASN A 123 -8.01 -10.12 2.84
N ARG A 124 -8.11 -9.28 3.86
CA ARG A 124 -8.03 -7.83 3.71
C ARG A 124 -6.67 -7.39 3.17
N GLY A 125 -5.57 -7.87 3.80
CA GLY A 125 -4.21 -7.52 3.37
C GLY A 125 -3.92 -7.88 1.91
N LEU A 126 -4.37 -9.06 1.46
CA LEU A 126 -4.30 -9.49 0.07
C LEU A 126 -5.01 -8.51 -0.89
N LEU A 127 -6.23 -8.09 -0.57
CA LEU A 127 -7.01 -7.20 -1.44
C LEU A 127 -6.41 -5.79 -1.51
N LEU A 128 -5.89 -5.28 -0.39
CA LEU A 128 -5.16 -4.00 -0.37
C LEU A 128 -3.92 -4.05 -1.27
N ASN A 129 -3.21 -5.17 -1.21
CA ASN A 129 -2.05 -5.46 -2.05
C ASN A 129 -2.41 -5.50 -3.54
N VAL A 130 -3.44 -6.25 -3.92
CA VAL A 130 -3.94 -6.31 -5.31
C VAL A 130 -4.35 -4.93 -5.79
N GLY A 131 -5.08 -4.17 -4.97
CA GLY A 131 -5.51 -2.82 -5.35
C GLY A 131 -4.35 -1.84 -5.52
N PHE A 132 -3.31 -1.92 -4.69
CA PHE A 132 -2.08 -1.15 -4.91
C PHE A 132 -1.45 -1.46 -6.27
N ILE A 133 -1.32 -2.75 -6.62
CA ILE A 133 -0.74 -3.17 -7.92
C ILE A 133 -1.60 -2.68 -9.08
N GLU A 134 -2.91 -2.91 -9.05
CA GLU A 134 -3.79 -2.55 -10.17
C GLU A 134 -3.91 -1.03 -10.36
N ALA A 135 -4.06 -0.27 -9.27
CA ALA A 135 -4.09 1.19 -9.35
C ALA A 135 -2.76 1.75 -9.91
N SER A 136 -1.62 1.17 -9.54
CA SER A 136 -0.29 1.59 -10.03
C SER A 136 -0.11 1.42 -11.55
N LYS A 137 -0.93 0.58 -12.19
CA LYS A 137 -0.87 0.31 -13.64
C LYS A 137 -1.66 1.33 -14.44
N GLU A 138 -2.74 1.83 -13.87
CA GLU A 138 -3.64 2.77 -14.55
C GLU A 138 -3.14 4.21 -14.49
N TYR A 139 -2.52 4.58 -13.37
CA TYR A 139 -2.06 5.95 -13.17
C TYR A 139 -0.88 6.01 -12.21
N ASP A 140 0.01 6.98 -12.43
CA ASP A 140 1.20 7.17 -11.60
C ASP A 140 0.83 7.83 -10.27
N TYR A 141 0.15 7.10 -9.37
CA TYR A 141 -0.27 7.65 -8.09
C TYR A 141 0.90 7.91 -7.13
N ASP A 142 0.85 9.06 -6.45
CA ASP A 142 1.84 9.44 -5.44
C ASP A 142 1.51 8.79 -4.07
N CYS A 143 0.22 8.57 -3.81
CA CYS A 143 -0.32 8.21 -2.52
C CYS A 143 -1.40 7.13 -2.62
N TYR A 144 -1.37 6.17 -1.69
CA TYR A 144 -2.35 5.10 -1.59
C TYR A 144 -3.03 5.16 -0.24
N ILE A 145 -4.37 5.25 -0.25
CA ILE A 145 -5.20 5.20 0.95
C ILE A 145 -5.84 3.81 1.00
N PHE A 146 -5.61 3.07 2.08
CA PHE A 146 -6.21 1.75 2.32
C PHE A 146 -7.41 1.95 3.22
N HIS A 147 -8.61 1.61 2.74
CA HIS A 147 -9.84 2.13 3.32
C HIS A 147 -10.93 1.07 3.48
N ASP A 148 -11.38 0.83 4.71
CA ASP A 148 -12.54 -0.04 4.95
C ASP A 148 -13.83 0.61 4.45
N VAL A 149 -14.64 -0.14 3.68
CA VAL A 149 -15.89 0.38 3.07
C VAL A 149 -16.92 0.85 4.10
N ASP A 150 -16.80 0.42 5.36
CA ASP A 150 -17.73 0.75 6.43
C ASP A 150 -17.29 1.92 7.32
N LEU A 151 -16.16 2.56 7.04
CA LEU A 151 -15.71 3.74 7.78
C LEU A 151 -16.06 5.01 7.00
N LEU A 152 -16.71 5.98 7.64
CA LEU A 152 -17.05 7.26 7.03
C LEU A 152 -16.37 8.39 7.81
N PRO A 153 -15.44 9.15 7.20
CA PRO A 153 -14.77 10.25 7.89
C PRO A 153 -15.76 11.36 8.26
N GLU A 154 -15.71 11.86 9.48
CA GLU A 154 -16.64 12.88 9.99
C GLU A 154 -16.09 14.31 9.87
N ASN A 155 -14.84 14.51 9.45
CA ASN A 155 -14.24 15.85 9.38
C ASN A 155 -13.29 15.95 8.17
N ASP A 156 -13.60 16.82 7.21
CA ASP A 156 -12.81 16.93 5.97
C ASP A 156 -11.48 17.67 6.13
N LYS A 157 -11.16 18.12 7.34
CA LYS A 157 -9.80 18.49 7.74
C LYS A 157 -8.89 17.27 7.94
N ASN A 158 -9.45 16.05 8.02
CA ASN A 158 -8.66 14.83 7.89
C ASN A 158 -8.29 14.64 6.42
N LEU A 159 -7.13 15.18 6.04
CA LEU A 159 -6.71 15.19 4.64
C LEU A 159 -6.37 13.78 4.16
N TYR A 160 -6.95 13.34 3.04
CA TYR A 160 -6.70 12.05 2.39
C TYR A 160 -5.52 12.18 1.44
N ARG A 161 -4.35 12.27 2.07
CA ARG A 161 -3.05 12.59 1.46
C ARG A 161 -1.96 11.84 2.19
N CYS A 162 -0.83 11.59 1.55
CA CYS A 162 0.30 10.93 2.19
C CYS A 162 1.27 11.96 2.77
N SER A 163 1.98 11.57 3.82
CA SER A 163 3.10 12.32 4.40
C SER A 163 4.42 11.57 4.19
N ASP A 164 5.50 12.18 4.64
CA ASP A 164 6.83 11.58 4.73
C ASP A 164 6.86 10.30 5.59
N GLN A 165 5.96 10.21 6.57
CA GLN A 165 5.71 9.00 7.35
C GLN A 165 4.33 8.36 7.04
N PRO A 166 4.16 7.04 7.24
CA PRO A 166 2.87 6.35 7.12
C PRO A 166 1.83 6.96 8.04
N ARG A 167 0.58 7.10 7.57
CA ARG A 167 -0.50 7.72 8.37
C ARG A 167 -1.54 6.71 8.78
N HIS A 168 -1.92 6.72 10.05
CA HIS A 168 -3.15 6.10 10.53
C HIS A 168 -4.23 7.17 10.63
N MET A 169 -5.29 7.04 9.85
CA MET A 169 -6.28 8.10 9.64
C MET A 169 -7.52 7.92 10.51
N SER A 170 -7.94 6.68 10.78
CA SER A 170 -9.10 6.34 11.61
C SER A 170 -8.78 6.23 13.10
N VAL A 171 -8.27 7.31 13.69
CA VAL A 171 -7.81 7.35 15.09
C VAL A 171 -8.98 7.24 16.07
N ALA A 172 -10.09 7.94 15.79
CA ALA A 172 -11.24 8.04 16.67
C ALA A 172 -12.50 7.47 16.00
N VAL A 173 -12.75 6.18 16.15
CA VAL A 173 -13.94 5.51 15.58
C VAL A 173 -15.07 5.43 16.61
N ASP A 174 -16.30 5.72 16.21
CA ASP A 174 -17.48 5.73 17.09
C ASP A 174 -17.71 4.40 17.82
N LYS A 175 -17.45 3.27 17.16
CA LYS A 175 -17.49 1.91 17.76
C LYS A 175 -16.60 1.78 19.00
N PHE A 176 -15.49 2.53 19.04
CA PHE A 176 -14.54 2.56 20.16
C PHE A 176 -14.71 3.81 21.03
N ALA A 177 -15.92 4.39 21.05
CA ALA A 177 -16.23 5.61 21.77
C ALA A 177 -15.27 6.78 21.43
N TYR A 178 -14.87 6.87 20.15
CA TYR A 178 -13.94 7.88 19.64
C TYR A 178 -12.58 7.88 20.35
N LYS A 179 -12.12 6.70 20.81
CA LYS A 179 -10.80 6.51 21.40
C LYS A 179 -9.98 5.54 20.57
N LEU A 180 -8.66 5.79 20.52
CA LEU A 180 -7.72 4.85 19.92
C LEU A 180 -7.70 3.55 20.74
N PRO A 181 -8.00 2.38 20.14
CA PRO A 181 -8.07 1.12 20.90
C PRO A 181 -6.75 0.71 21.55
N TYR A 182 -5.64 0.87 20.83
CA TYR A 182 -4.28 0.58 21.28
C TYR A 182 -3.24 1.26 20.36
N ALA A 183 -2.03 1.50 20.85
CA ALA A 183 -1.03 2.32 20.15
C ALA A 183 -0.55 1.73 18.80
N ALA A 184 -0.51 0.40 18.68
CA ALA A 184 -0.05 -0.31 17.49
C ALA A 184 -1.11 -0.43 16.37
N ILE A 185 -2.36 0.00 16.61
CA ILE A 185 -3.43 -0.16 15.60
C ILE A 185 -3.12 0.64 14.32
N PHE A 186 -3.19 -0.04 13.18
CA PHE A 186 -3.02 0.56 11.85
C PHE A 186 -4.14 0.19 10.87
N GLY A 187 -5.20 -0.49 11.38
CA GLY A 187 -6.37 -0.89 10.62
C GLY A 187 -7.39 0.23 10.40
N GLY A 188 -8.50 -0.10 9.75
CA GLY A 188 -9.51 0.88 9.37
C GLY A 188 -9.12 1.67 8.13
N VAL A 189 -8.52 2.85 8.33
CA VAL A 189 -8.05 3.74 7.27
C VAL A 189 -6.61 4.16 7.50
N SER A 190 -5.74 3.92 6.52
CA SER A 190 -4.34 4.32 6.53
C SER A 190 -3.87 4.86 5.19
N ALA A 191 -2.77 5.61 5.18
CA ALA A 191 -2.16 6.17 3.99
C ALA A 191 -0.66 5.86 3.93
N MET A 192 -0.19 5.42 2.76
CA MET A 192 1.23 5.24 2.48
C MET A 192 1.58 5.72 1.08
N THR A 193 2.76 6.31 0.92
CA THR A 193 3.31 6.60 -0.41
C THR A 193 3.65 5.30 -1.14
N LYS A 194 3.80 5.38 -2.47
CA LYS A 194 4.30 4.26 -3.30
C LYS A 194 5.59 3.66 -2.72
N ASP A 195 6.53 4.52 -2.33
CA ASP A 195 7.81 4.10 -1.79
C ASP A 195 7.67 3.42 -0.42
N GLN A 196 6.82 3.95 0.47
CA GLN A 196 6.61 3.39 1.80
C GLN A 196 6.05 1.96 1.72
N ILE A 197 5.01 1.74 0.91
CA ILE A 197 4.41 0.40 0.78
C ILE A 197 5.36 -0.59 0.10
N LEU A 198 6.09 -0.16 -0.93
CA LEU A 198 7.10 -1.01 -1.58
C LEU A 198 8.25 -1.35 -0.62
N PHE A 199 8.68 -0.39 0.22
CA PHE A 199 9.79 -0.58 1.15
C PHE A 199 9.51 -1.64 2.21
N VAL A 200 8.25 -1.75 2.67
CA VAL A 200 7.81 -2.80 3.61
C VAL A 200 7.29 -4.07 2.94
N ASN A 201 7.42 -4.15 1.62
CA ASN A 201 6.97 -5.27 0.79
C ASN A 201 5.44 -5.53 0.87
N GLY A 202 4.63 -4.49 1.08
CA GLY A 202 3.17 -4.60 1.17
C GLY A 202 2.66 -5.27 2.44
N PHE A 203 1.34 -5.55 2.45
CA PHE A 203 0.65 -6.26 3.54
C PHE A 203 0.95 -7.75 3.50
N SER A 204 0.84 -8.43 4.65
CA SER A 204 0.89 -9.89 4.67
C SER A 204 -0.36 -10.52 4.05
N ASN A 205 -0.16 -11.51 3.17
CA ASN A 205 -1.23 -12.31 2.57
C ASN A 205 -1.70 -13.48 3.43
N LYS A 206 -1.06 -13.81 4.56
CA LYS A 206 -1.44 -15.00 5.35
C LYS A 206 -2.68 -14.80 6.26
N PHE A 207 -3.26 -13.59 6.31
CA PHE A 207 -4.37 -13.28 7.19
C PHE A 207 -5.72 -13.54 6.52
N SER A 208 -6.13 -14.81 6.47
CA SER A 208 -7.47 -15.19 6.01
C SER A 208 -8.48 -15.22 7.16
N GLY A 209 -9.45 -14.32 7.13
CA GLY A 209 -10.40 -14.04 8.21
C GLY A 209 -10.10 -12.70 8.90
N TRP A 210 -10.83 -12.42 9.98
CA TRP A 210 -10.71 -11.14 10.66
C TRP A 210 -9.48 -11.05 11.57
N GLY A 211 -8.72 -9.96 11.40
CA GLY A 211 -7.79 -9.39 12.37
C GLY A 211 -6.33 -9.83 12.26
N GLY A 212 -5.43 -8.88 12.55
CA GLY A 212 -4.00 -9.07 12.77
C GLY A 212 -3.12 -8.69 11.57
N GLU A 213 -3.69 -8.45 10.39
CA GLU A 213 -2.93 -8.03 9.22
C GLU A 213 -2.43 -6.58 9.33
N ASP A 214 -3.20 -5.74 10.01
CA ASP A 214 -2.87 -4.36 10.31
C ASP A 214 -1.82 -4.25 11.42
N ASP A 215 -1.89 -5.10 12.44
CA ASP A 215 -0.85 -5.24 13.47
C ASP A 215 0.48 -5.72 12.83
N ASP A 216 0.43 -6.68 11.90
CA ASP A 216 1.59 -7.13 11.13
C ASP A 216 2.17 -5.99 10.27
N MET A 217 1.33 -5.18 9.62
CA MET A 217 1.77 -3.98 8.90
C MET A 217 2.44 -2.96 9.83
N PHE A 218 1.86 -2.66 11.00
CA PHE A 218 2.49 -1.78 11.98
C PHE A 218 3.90 -2.26 12.34
N ASN A 219 4.06 -3.57 12.61
CA ASN A 219 5.35 -4.16 12.91
C ASN A 219 6.36 -3.99 11.77
N ARG A 220 5.93 -4.11 10.50
CA ARG A 220 6.80 -3.88 9.34
C ARG A 220 7.26 -2.43 9.29
N LEU A 221 6.33 -1.49 9.43
CA LEU A 221 6.65 -0.06 9.43
C LEU A 221 7.69 0.25 10.51
N THR A 222 7.47 -0.22 11.75
CA THR A 222 8.40 -0.02 12.87
C THR A 222 9.75 -0.70 12.63
N HIS A 223 9.78 -1.92 12.08
CA HIS A 223 11.02 -2.62 11.72
C HIS A 223 11.87 -1.82 10.71
N HIS A 224 11.21 -1.08 9.83
CA HIS A 224 11.82 -0.20 8.84
C HIS A 224 12.05 1.25 9.35
N ASN A 225 12.00 1.47 10.67
CA ASN A 225 12.19 2.76 11.32
C ASN A 225 11.22 3.86 10.85
N MET A 226 10.02 3.48 10.44
CA MET A 226 8.94 4.42 10.16
C MET A 226 8.05 4.60 11.40
N THR A 227 7.62 5.83 11.61
CA THR A 227 6.76 6.22 12.74
C THR A 227 5.36 6.50 12.23
N VAL A 228 4.35 5.84 12.78
CA VAL A 228 2.96 6.08 12.37
C VAL A 228 2.50 7.48 12.80
N MET A 229 2.15 8.31 11.82
CA MET A 229 1.57 9.63 12.03
C MET A 229 0.05 9.57 12.23
N ARG A 230 -0.45 10.33 13.19
CA ARG A 230 -1.87 10.47 13.51
C ARG A 230 -2.21 11.95 13.66
N SER A 231 -3.33 12.38 13.09
CA SER A 231 -3.88 13.72 13.33
C SER A 231 -4.73 13.71 14.61
N MET A 232 -4.98 14.89 15.20
CA MET A 232 -5.78 15.04 16.41
C MET A 232 -7.13 14.31 16.33
N ASP A 233 -7.61 13.80 17.46
CA ASP A 233 -8.79 12.94 17.53
C ASP A 233 -10.06 13.61 16.98
N ASP A 234 -10.23 14.92 17.19
CA ASP A 234 -11.36 15.73 16.71
C ASP A 234 -11.37 15.94 15.19
N VAL A 235 -10.21 15.77 14.55
CA VAL A 235 -10.06 15.75 13.09
C VAL A 235 -10.19 14.32 12.56
N SER A 236 -9.67 13.33 13.29
CA SER A 236 -9.57 11.93 12.86
C SER A 236 -10.79 11.08 13.23
N MET A 237 -11.98 11.68 13.30
CA MET A 237 -13.22 11.01 13.68
C MET A 237 -13.85 10.22 12.53
N TYR A 238 -14.33 9.01 12.82
CA TYR A 238 -15.01 8.14 11.87
C TYR A 238 -16.28 7.52 12.45
N LYS A 239 -17.27 7.42 11.58
CA LYS A 239 -18.49 6.66 11.81
C LYS A 239 -18.38 5.28 11.18
N MET A 240 -18.56 4.22 11.96
CA MET A 240 -18.63 2.85 11.44
C MET A 240 -20.06 2.45 11.06
N LEU A 241 -20.23 1.93 9.84
CA LEU A 241 -21.46 1.29 9.39
C LEU A 241 -21.62 -0.08 10.07
N LYS A 242 -22.78 -0.29 10.67
CA LYS A 242 -23.06 -1.50 11.47
C LYS A 242 -23.06 -2.74 10.60
N HIS A 243 -22.39 -3.79 11.06
CA HIS A 243 -22.37 -5.08 10.38
C HIS A 243 -22.06 -6.23 11.33
N LYS A 244 -22.32 -7.45 10.87
CA LYS A 244 -21.87 -8.67 11.55
C LYS A 244 -20.37 -8.83 11.35
N GLN A 245 -19.63 -8.93 12.45
CA GLN A 245 -18.19 -9.18 12.42
C GLN A 245 -17.90 -10.58 11.85
N SER A 246 -16.87 -10.68 11.01
CA SER A 246 -16.40 -11.94 10.44
C SER A 246 -15.67 -12.79 11.47
N ASP A 247 -15.59 -14.10 11.22
CA ASP A 247 -14.86 -15.00 12.10
C ASP A 247 -13.36 -14.65 12.16
N PRO A 248 -12.77 -14.62 13.36
CA PRO A 248 -11.37 -14.29 13.53
C PRO A 248 -10.47 -15.30 12.82
N ASN A 249 -9.30 -14.86 12.38
CA ASN A 249 -8.26 -15.79 11.97
C ASN A 249 -7.70 -16.48 13.24
N PRO A 250 -7.85 -17.81 13.41
CA PRO A 250 -7.39 -18.51 14.61
C PRO A 250 -5.86 -18.47 14.77
N GLN A 251 -5.13 -18.21 13.68
CA GLN A 251 -3.66 -18.15 13.70
C GLN A 251 -3.13 -16.71 13.84
N ARG A 252 -3.98 -15.69 13.98
CA ARG A 252 -3.56 -14.27 13.91
C ARG A 252 -2.37 -13.93 14.83
N PHE A 253 -2.39 -14.38 16.08
CA PHE A 253 -1.32 -14.08 17.04
C PHE A 253 0.00 -14.78 16.68
N LYS A 254 -0.08 -16.02 16.19
CA LYS A 254 1.09 -16.76 15.68
C LYS A 254 1.66 -16.06 14.44
N LEU A 255 0.80 -15.59 13.54
CA LEU A 255 1.21 -14.87 12.33
C LEU A 255 1.89 -13.55 12.68
N ILE A 256 1.30 -12.73 13.57
CA ILE A 256 1.90 -11.48 14.06
C ILE A 256 3.28 -11.76 14.68
N LYS A 257 3.38 -12.73 15.60
CA LYS A 257 4.64 -13.08 16.28
C LYS A 257 5.74 -13.55 15.33
N THR A 258 5.35 -14.23 14.25
CA THR A 258 6.33 -14.71 13.26
C THR A 258 6.58 -13.71 12.15
N GLY A 259 5.81 -12.61 12.08
CA GLY A 259 5.72 -11.70 10.94
C GLY A 259 7.06 -11.23 10.37
N MET A 260 7.95 -10.73 11.21
CA MET A 260 9.25 -10.21 10.74
C MET A 260 10.16 -11.27 10.11
N LYS A 261 9.99 -12.55 10.46
CA LYS A 261 10.75 -13.66 9.86
C LYS A 261 10.25 -14.02 8.47
N ARG A 262 8.98 -13.72 8.18
CA ARG A 262 8.28 -14.10 6.96
C ARG A 262 8.05 -12.94 6.00
N VAL A 263 8.47 -11.70 6.31
CA VAL A 263 8.30 -10.51 5.43
C VAL A 263 8.63 -10.76 3.96
N LYS A 264 9.67 -11.55 3.69
CA LYS A 264 10.12 -11.91 2.33
C LYS A 264 9.26 -12.97 1.63
N GLU A 265 8.54 -13.77 2.40
CA GLU A 265 7.74 -14.93 1.98
C GLU A 265 6.23 -14.65 2.03
N ASP A 266 5.79 -13.74 2.91
CA ASP A 266 4.38 -13.53 3.28
C ASP A 266 3.73 -12.28 2.68
N ALA A 267 4.53 -11.30 2.27
CA ALA A 267 4.07 -10.08 1.70
C ALA A 267 4.65 -9.99 0.30
N SER A 268 3.73 -9.67 -0.58
CA SER A 268 3.42 -10.58 -1.67
C SER A 268 3.25 -9.80 -2.95
N LEU A 269 4.00 -8.71 -3.09
CA LEU A 269 3.94 -7.83 -4.25
C LEU A 269 5.30 -7.77 -4.89
N VAL A 270 5.61 -8.84 -5.62
CA VAL A 270 6.82 -8.84 -6.43
C VAL A 270 6.44 -8.48 -7.85
N SER A 271 6.77 -7.26 -8.25
CA SER A 271 6.71 -6.86 -9.64
C SER A 271 8.02 -7.24 -10.34
N VAL A 272 7.91 -7.97 -11.45
CA VAL A 272 9.00 -8.14 -12.39
C VAL A 272 8.89 -7.03 -13.40
N THR A 273 9.77 -6.04 -13.28
CA THR A 273 9.80 -4.82 -14.11
C THR A 273 10.99 -4.80 -15.07
N GLU A 274 11.89 -5.77 -14.99
CA GLU A 274 13.08 -5.89 -15.81
C GLU A 274 13.35 -7.36 -16.15
N CYS A 275 14.00 -7.61 -17.29
CA CYS A 275 14.37 -8.94 -17.76
C CYS A 275 15.86 -9.19 -17.47
N ASP A 276 16.18 -9.28 -16.19
CA ASP A 276 17.54 -9.27 -15.66
C ASP A 276 18.05 -10.65 -15.23
N ASN A 277 17.31 -11.72 -15.55
CA ASN A 277 17.58 -13.10 -15.17
C ASN A 277 17.71 -13.33 -13.66
N LYS A 278 17.11 -12.46 -12.82
CA LYS A 278 17.04 -12.66 -11.37
C LYS A 278 15.74 -13.36 -11.00
N GLU A 279 15.85 -14.35 -10.12
CA GLU A 279 14.68 -15.02 -9.55
C GLU A 279 13.94 -14.07 -8.59
N LYS A 280 12.61 -14.04 -8.75
CA LYS A 280 11.67 -13.22 -8.00
C LYS A 280 10.68 -14.15 -7.31
N LEU A 281 10.55 -14.06 -5.98
CA LEU A 281 9.74 -14.96 -5.18
C LEU A 281 8.64 -14.20 -4.44
N GLY A 282 7.37 -14.54 -4.68
CA GLY A 282 6.25 -13.90 -3.99
C GLY A 282 4.98 -14.74 -4.02
N SER A 283 4.03 -14.47 -3.12
CA SER A 283 2.73 -15.16 -3.13
C SER A 283 1.75 -14.56 -4.15
N ILE A 284 1.97 -13.31 -4.57
CA ILE A 284 1.49 -12.76 -5.84
C ILE A 284 2.73 -12.23 -6.57
N VAL A 285 2.87 -12.60 -7.84
CA VAL A 285 3.92 -12.06 -8.71
C VAL A 285 3.26 -11.38 -9.89
N ASN A 286 3.62 -10.12 -10.14
CA ASN A 286 3.13 -9.35 -11.26
C ASN A 286 4.25 -9.20 -12.29
N VAL A 287 4.11 -9.82 -13.46
CA VAL A 287 5.01 -9.56 -14.58
C VAL A 287 4.48 -8.33 -15.31
N ASP A 288 5.15 -7.21 -15.10
CA ASP A 288 4.71 -5.91 -15.59
C ASP A 288 5.35 -5.60 -16.94
N PHE A 289 4.73 -6.10 -18.02
CA PHE A 289 5.24 -5.83 -19.35
C PHE A 289 5.17 -4.35 -19.72
N MET A 290 4.31 -3.54 -19.07
CA MET A 290 4.24 -2.11 -19.33
C MET A 290 5.52 -1.40 -18.87
N THR A 291 6.01 -1.75 -17.69
CA THR A 291 7.28 -1.21 -17.18
C THR A 291 8.48 -1.82 -17.91
N ILE A 292 8.47 -3.13 -18.20
CA ILE A 292 9.54 -3.80 -18.98
C ILE A 292 9.65 -3.18 -20.38
N ASN A 293 8.50 -2.88 -20.99
CA ASN A 293 8.30 -2.26 -22.29
C ASN A 293 9.12 -2.86 -23.46
N GLN A 294 9.34 -4.17 -23.44
CA GLN A 294 10.04 -4.91 -24.50
C GLN A 294 9.70 -6.42 -24.44
N PRO A 295 9.96 -7.20 -25.51
CA PRO A 295 9.78 -8.64 -25.52
C PRO A 295 10.64 -9.33 -24.46
N CYS A 296 10.01 -10.20 -23.69
CA CYS A 296 10.63 -10.85 -22.55
C CYS A 296 9.97 -12.21 -22.28
N ASN A 297 10.79 -13.21 -21.96
CA ASN A 297 10.34 -14.55 -21.67
C ASN A 297 10.55 -14.83 -20.18
N CYS A 298 9.52 -15.30 -19.50
CA CYS A 298 9.54 -15.59 -18.08
C CYS A 298 9.22 -17.05 -17.80
N GLU A 299 10.04 -17.69 -16.98
CA GLU A 299 9.75 -18.99 -16.40
C GLU A 299 9.04 -18.80 -15.06
N VAL A 300 7.96 -19.56 -14.81
CA VAL A 300 7.16 -19.50 -13.59
C VAL A 300 7.09 -20.88 -12.95
N LYS A 301 7.45 -20.96 -11.67
CA LYS A 301 7.54 -22.18 -10.87
C LYS A 301 6.77 -22.02 -9.55
N PRO A 302 5.56 -22.58 -9.41
CA PRO A 302 4.86 -22.64 -8.13
C PRO A 302 5.60 -23.57 -7.15
N GLN A 303 5.80 -23.14 -5.90
CA GLN A 303 6.42 -23.95 -4.85
C GLN A 303 5.38 -24.79 -4.07
N PHE A 304 4.22 -25.06 -4.68
CA PHE A 304 3.08 -25.70 -4.05
C PHE A 304 2.31 -26.62 -4.99
N SER A 305 1.45 -27.44 -4.40
CA SER A 305 0.41 -28.16 -5.14
C SER A 305 -0.95 -27.54 -4.83
N GLY A 306 -1.78 -27.34 -5.86
CA GLY A 306 -3.05 -26.64 -5.74
C GLY A 306 -3.42 -25.93 -7.04
N ASP A 307 -4.19 -24.86 -6.96
CA ASP A 307 -4.64 -24.10 -8.11
C ASP A 307 -3.81 -22.81 -8.24
N LEU A 308 -3.25 -22.57 -9.43
CA LEU A 308 -2.48 -21.39 -9.81
C LEU A 308 -3.28 -20.59 -10.83
N VAL A 309 -3.41 -19.29 -10.61
CA VAL A 309 -4.15 -18.37 -11.48
C VAL A 309 -3.18 -17.43 -12.16
N PHE A 310 -3.38 -17.25 -13.46
CA PHE A 310 -2.83 -16.15 -14.25
C PHE A 310 -3.97 -15.20 -14.58
N ALA A 311 -3.83 -13.91 -14.28
CA ALA A 311 -4.81 -12.89 -14.57
C ALA A 311 -4.16 -11.71 -15.30
N SER A 312 -4.81 -11.22 -16.36
CA SER A 312 -4.40 -10.03 -17.10
C SER A 312 -5.15 -8.79 -16.60
N ASN A 313 -4.49 -7.63 -16.62
CA ASN A 313 -5.19 -6.35 -16.50
C ASN A 313 -6.17 -6.12 -17.66
N VAL A 314 -7.10 -5.18 -17.47
CA VAL A 314 -7.97 -4.67 -18.53
C VAL A 314 -7.13 -3.80 -19.47
N VAL A 315 -7.27 -3.99 -20.78
CA VAL A 315 -6.67 -3.10 -21.79
C VAL A 315 -7.77 -2.55 -22.68
N LEU A 316 -8.10 -1.27 -22.48
CA LEU A 316 -9.25 -0.59 -23.09
C LEU A 316 -9.02 -0.10 -24.53
N TYR A 317 -7.82 -0.27 -25.07
CA TYR A 317 -7.42 0.25 -26.37
C TYR A 317 -6.66 -0.80 -27.20
N ASP A 318 -6.62 -0.58 -28.50
CA ASP A 318 -5.91 -1.44 -29.45
C ASP A 318 -4.41 -1.41 -29.16
N CYS A 319 -3.80 -2.60 -29.00
CA CYS A 319 -2.36 -2.74 -28.81
C CYS A 319 -1.81 -3.85 -29.73
N PHE A 320 -0.57 -3.71 -30.20
CA PHE A 320 0.05 -4.63 -31.17
C PHE A 320 1.02 -5.63 -30.53
N THR A 321 0.77 -5.98 -29.27
CA THR A 321 1.57 -6.95 -28.50
C THR A 321 0.73 -8.16 -28.10
N GLU A 322 1.37 -9.32 -27.99
CA GLU A 322 0.75 -10.56 -27.51
C GLU A 322 1.56 -11.13 -26.36
N VAL A 323 0.87 -11.51 -25.29
CA VAL A 323 1.45 -12.27 -24.17
C VAL A 323 0.84 -13.67 -24.19
N ILE A 324 1.69 -14.69 -24.22
CA ILE A 324 1.29 -16.09 -24.27
C ILE A 324 1.83 -16.80 -23.04
N ILE A 325 0.95 -17.49 -22.32
CA ILE A 325 1.30 -18.37 -21.20
C ILE A 325 1.13 -19.82 -21.65
N ARG A 326 2.17 -20.63 -21.45
CA ARG A 326 2.21 -22.06 -21.81
C ARG A 326 2.59 -22.89 -20.58
N LYS A 327 1.92 -24.02 -20.40
CA LYS A 327 2.34 -25.03 -19.42
C LYS A 327 3.34 -25.99 -20.08
N ASN A 328 4.58 -26.04 -19.59
CA ASN A 328 5.69 -26.77 -20.23
C ASN A 328 5.41 -28.28 -20.42
N ALA A 329 4.50 -28.87 -19.63
CA ALA A 329 4.18 -30.30 -19.66
C ALA A 329 3.20 -30.75 -20.77
N GLN A 330 2.52 -29.82 -21.46
CA GLN A 330 1.62 -30.12 -22.58
C GLN A 330 1.59 -28.91 -23.52
N ASN A 331 2.15 -29.05 -24.73
CA ASN A 331 2.19 -27.98 -25.74
C ASN A 331 0.81 -27.49 -26.23
N ASP A 332 -0.29 -28.03 -25.69
CA ASP A 332 -1.67 -27.76 -26.09
C ASP A 332 -2.44 -26.80 -25.15
N ASP A 333 -1.94 -26.52 -23.93
CA ASP A 333 -2.67 -25.70 -22.95
C ASP A 333 -2.19 -24.24 -22.89
N ILE A 334 -2.62 -23.47 -23.89
CA ILE A 334 -2.22 -22.07 -24.10
C ILE A 334 -3.24 -21.10 -23.51
N PHE A 335 -2.75 -20.04 -22.84
CA PHE A 335 -3.53 -18.86 -22.48
C PHE A 335 -2.91 -17.63 -23.14
N ALA A 336 -3.58 -17.11 -24.17
CA ALA A 336 -3.13 -15.95 -24.91
C ALA A 336 -3.91 -14.71 -24.46
N VAL A 337 -3.18 -13.69 -24.02
CA VAL A 337 -3.68 -12.35 -23.71
C VAL A 337 -3.35 -11.46 -24.89
N ARG A 338 -4.40 -10.88 -25.49
CA ARG A 338 -4.35 -10.04 -26.69
C ARG A 338 -5.16 -8.78 -26.44
N CYS A 339 -4.75 -7.66 -27.02
CA CYS A 339 -5.51 -6.42 -27.02
C CYS A 339 -6.42 -6.26 -28.26
N PRO A 340 -7.47 -5.43 -28.19
CA PRO A 340 -8.08 -4.90 -26.96
C PRO A 340 -8.91 -5.99 -26.28
N ARG A 341 -8.86 -6.11 -24.95
CA ARG A 341 -9.71 -7.06 -24.20
C ARG A 341 -10.01 -6.60 -22.77
N THR A 342 -11.15 -7.06 -22.27
CA THR A 342 -11.51 -7.04 -20.86
C THR A 342 -10.58 -7.95 -20.03
N HIS A 343 -10.58 -7.74 -18.71
CA HIS A 343 -9.85 -8.58 -17.75
C HIS A 343 -10.09 -10.06 -18.06
N SER A 344 -9.01 -10.83 -18.17
CA SER A 344 -9.07 -12.26 -18.47
C SER A 344 -8.20 -13.02 -17.50
N SER A 345 -8.69 -14.17 -17.04
CA SER A 345 -7.92 -15.03 -16.15
C SER A 345 -8.05 -16.48 -16.54
N LYS A 346 -7.03 -17.27 -16.19
CA LYS A 346 -7.05 -18.71 -16.35
C LYS A 346 -6.41 -19.39 -15.14
N MET A 347 -7.08 -20.41 -14.68
CA MET A 347 -6.66 -21.23 -13.55
C MET A 347 -6.10 -22.56 -14.06
N TYR A 348 -5.06 -23.04 -13.40
CA TYR A 348 -4.40 -24.30 -13.67
C TYR A 348 -4.21 -25.06 -12.36
N SER A 349 -4.56 -26.35 -12.35
CA SER A 349 -4.11 -27.23 -11.26
C SER A 349 -2.64 -27.59 -11.47
N VAL A 350 -1.84 -27.37 -10.43
CA VAL A 350 -0.38 -27.44 -10.41
C VAL A 350 0.13 -28.30 -9.26
N SER A 351 1.37 -28.74 -9.43
CA SER A 351 2.22 -29.36 -8.42
C SER A 351 3.51 -28.54 -8.29
N ASN A 352 4.31 -28.81 -7.26
CA ASN A 352 5.60 -28.13 -7.05
C ASN A 352 6.65 -28.42 -8.15
N SER A 353 6.36 -29.35 -9.06
CA SER A 353 7.17 -29.64 -10.26
C SER A 353 6.59 -29.01 -11.54
N SER A 354 5.49 -28.26 -11.45
CA SER A 354 4.90 -27.59 -12.60
C SER A 354 5.77 -26.42 -13.04
N VAL A 355 5.86 -26.19 -14.35
CA VAL A 355 6.61 -25.08 -14.95
C VAL A 355 5.74 -24.45 -16.02
N PHE A 356 5.68 -23.12 -16.02
CA PHE A 356 5.03 -22.34 -17.06
C PHE A 356 6.03 -21.39 -17.70
N GLU A 357 5.77 -21.07 -18.96
CA GLU A 357 6.50 -20.07 -19.73
C GLU A 357 5.54 -18.96 -20.11
N ILE A 358 5.92 -17.72 -19.84
CA ILE A 358 5.25 -16.51 -20.33
C ILE A 358 6.16 -15.93 -21.41
N SER A 359 5.68 -15.84 -22.65
CA SER A 359 6.40 -15.17 -23.74
C SER A 359 5.65 -13.93 -24.17
N SER A 360 6.35 -12.81 -24.32
CA SER A 360 5.78 -11.57 -24.85
C SER A 360 6.40 -11.22 -26.21
N THR A 361 5.57 -10.83 -27.20
CA THR A 361 6.01 -10.58 -28.59
C THR A 361 5.21 -9.46 -29.27
N TYR A 362 5.73 -8.96 -30.39
CA TYR A 362 5.04 -7.99 -31.26
C TYR A 362 4.22 -8.70 -32.35
N LEU A 363 2.97 -8.30 -32.54
CA LEU A 363 2.06 -8.86 -33.54
C LEU A 363 2.21 -8.25 -34.95
N ARG A 364 2.63 -6.98 -35.10
CA ARG A 364 3.00 -6.30 -36.37
C ARG A 364 3.55 -4.87 -36.11
N ARG A 365 4.46 -4.37 -36.98
CA ARG A 365 5.25 -3.12 -36.82
C ARG A 365 4.55 -1.78 -37.13
N THR A 366 3.24 -1.74 -37.37
CA THR A 366 2.55 -0.50 -37.74
C THR A 366 1.55 -0.13 -36.66
N GLY A 367 2.00 0.64 -35.67
CA GLY A 367 1.19 1.09 -34.55
C GLY A 367 2.02 1.31 -33.29
N ASP A 368 1.33 1.41 -32.16
CA ASP A 368 1.94 1.50 -30.83
C ASP A 368 2.68 0.20 -30.49
N THR A 369 3.99 0.31 -30.30
CA THR A 369 4.88 -0.80 -29.92
C THR A 369 5.06 -0.91 -28.43
N SER A 370 4.37 -0.10 -27.63
CA SER A 370 4.47 -0.19 -26.18
C SER A 370 3.68 -1.40 -25.67
N PHE A 371 4.17 -2.01 -24.60
CA PHE A 371 3.43 -3.05 -23.91
C PHE A 371 2.43 -2.40 -22.95
N HIS A 372 1.22 -2.96 -22.93
CA HIS A 372 0.07 -2.41 -22.18
C HIS A 372 -0.57 -3.46 -21.27
N GLN A 373 0.11 -4.58 -21.12
CA GLN A 373 -0.38 -5.76 -20.43
C GLN A 373 0.50 -6.04 -19.24
N SER A 374 -0.11 -6.60 -18.21
CA SER A 374 0.58 -7.09 -17.01
C SER A 374 -0.11 -8.38 -16.59
N ILE A 375 0.69 -9.35 -16.16
CA ILE A 375 0.20 -10.67 -15.76
C ILE A 375 0.40 -10.82 -14.26
N GLN A 376 -0.69 -10.86 -13.52
CA GLN A 376 -0.68 -11.29 -12.13
C GLN A 376 -0.71 -12.82 -12.05
N ILE A 377 0.09 -13.37 -11.15
CA ILE A 377 0.24 -14.80 -10.92
C ILE A 377 0.06 -15.04 -9.42
N PHE A 378 -0.90 -15.88 -9.04
CA PHE A 378 -1.20 -16.14 -7.63
C PHE A 378 -1.81 -17.52 -7.41
N GLN A 379 -1.70 -18.02 -6.19
CA GLN A 379 -2.38 -19.25 -5.76
C GLN A 379 -3.87 -18.96 -5.49
N ASP A 380 -4.78 -19.73 -6.09
CA ASP A 380 -6.21 -19.62 -5.76
C ASP A 380 -6.46 -20.02 -4.29
N LYS A 381 -7.35 -19.28 -3.62
CA LYS A 381 -7.85 -19.49 -2.24
C LYS A 381 -6.84 -19.43 -1.09
N SER A 382 -5.57 -19.78 -1.31
CA SER A 382 -4.58 -19.90 -0.23
C SER A 382 -3.58 -18.74 -0.23
N PHE A 383 -3.10 -18.24 -1.37
CA PHE A 383 -2.18 -17.08 -1.48
C PHE A 383 -1.00 -17.09 -0.48
N ASN A 384 -0.61 -18.29 -0.04
CA ASN A 384 0.31 -18.47 1.07
C ASN A 384 1.64 -19.01 0.60
N GLU A 385 1.63 -19.80 -0.47
CA GLU A 385 2.84 -20.47 -0.93
C GLU A 385 3.50 -19.67 -2.05
N PRO A 386 4.84 -19.62 -2.09
CA PRO A 386 5.53 -18.75 -3.00
C PRO A 386 5.51 -19.25 -4.44
N ILE A 387 5.59 -18.29 -5.36
CA ILE A 387 5.74 -18.48 -6.80
C ILE A 387 7.08 -17.87 -7.19
N ALA A 388 7.95 -18.67 -7.80
CA ALA A 388 9.22 -18.20 -8.34
C ALA A 388 9.03 -17.80 -9.81
N VAL A 389 9.52 -16.62 -10.17
CA VAL A 389 9.51 -16.12 -11.55
C VAL A 389 10.90 -15.62 -11.92
N THR A 390 11.38 -16.03 -13.09
CA THR A 390 12.66 -15.57 -13.65
C THR A 390 12.44 -15.14 -15.08
N CYS A 391 12.80 -13.91 -15.43
CA CYS A 391 12.57 -13.34 -16.75
C CYS A 391 13.89 -13.01 -17.47
N VAL A 392 13.96 -13.35 -18.75
CA VAL A 392 15.11 -13.14 -19.63
C VAL A 392 14.70 -12.43 -20.91
N LEU A 393 15.63 -11.66 -21.49
CA LEU A 393 15.43 -11.01 -22.78
C LEU A 393 15.20 -12.06 -23.87
N ASN A 394 14.31 -11.74 -24.81
CA ASN A 394 14.07 -12.59 -25.96
C ASN A 394 15.22 -12.40 -26.98
N GLU A 395 16.17 -13.34 -27.01
CA GLU A 395 17.40 -13.22 -27.82
C GLU A 395 17.13 -13.09 -29.33
N ASP A 396 15.97 -13.54 -29.81
CA ASP A 396 15.62 -13.60 -31.23
C ASP A 396 15.09 -12.28 -31.84
N GLN A 397 14.98 -11.18 -31.08
CA GLN A 397 14.38 -9.92 -31.56
C GLN A 397 15.16 -8.65 -31.23
N VAL A 398 16.48 -8.74 -31.00
CA VAL A 398 17.33 -7.53 -30.93
C VAL A 398 17.21 -6.78 -32.25
N LEU A 399 16.61 -5.58 -32.19
CA LEU A 399 16.53 -4.66 -33.31
C LEU A 399 17.97 -4.44 -33.83
N PRO A 400 18.27 -4.61 -35.13
CA PRO A 400 19.60 -4.32 -35.64
C PRO A 400 19.85 -2.83 -35.42
N THR A 401 20.71 -2.51 -34.46
CA THR A 401 21.30 -1.19 -34.36
C THR A 401 22.03 -0.91 -35.68
N THR A 402 21.75 0.29 -36.19
CA THR A 402 22.28 0.97 -37.36
C THR A 402 23.62 0.41 -37.89
N PRO A 403 23.78 0.19 -39.21
CA PRO A 403 25.04 -0.31 -39.75
C PRO A 403 26.17 0.64 -39.37
N SER A 404 27.11 0.15 -38.57
CA SER A 404 28.36 0.83 -38.31
C SER A 404 29.10 0.99 -39.64
N VAL A 405 29.22 2.24 -40.08
CA VAL A 405 30.17 2.62 -41.11
C VAL A 405 31.54 2.21 -40.61
N GLN A 406 32.17 1.23 -41.27
CA GLN A 406 33.54 0.86 -40.99
C GLN A 406 34.45 2.04 -41.35
N VAL A 407 34.85 2.79 -40.33
CA VAL A 407 36.00 3.69 -40.41
C VAL A 407 37.23 2.83 -40.10
N THR A 408 38.00 2.54 -41.13
CA THR A 408 39.32 1.94 -41.01
C THR A 408 40.24 2.91 -40.29
N SER A 409 40.56 2.63 -39.01
CA SER A 409 41.67 3.30 -38.31
C SER A 409 42.82 2.32 -38.17
N THR A 410 43.90 2.66 -38.85
CA THR A 410 45.22 2.05 -38.83
C THR A 410 45.78 1.99 -37.40
N GLU A 411 46.09 0.79 -36.90
CA GLU A 411 46.84 0.63 -35.65
C GLU A 411 48.32 0.94 -35.87
N THR A 412 48.85 1.90 -35.10
CA THR A 412 50.27 2.04 -34.80
C THR A 412 50.54 1.59 -33.36
N PRO A 413 51.62 0.85 -33.08
CA PRO A 413 51.88 0.30 -31.76
C PRO A 413 52.56 1.33 -30.87
N THR A 414 52.00 1.63 -29.69
CA THR A 414 52.64 2.45 -28.65
C THR A 414 52.93 1.66 -27.38
N SER A 415 54.25 1.45 -27.20
CA SER A 415 55.07 1.36 -25.99
C SER A 415 54.46 1.00 -24.63
N SER A 416 55.12 0.03 -23.99
CA SER A 416 54.91 -0.54 -22.65
C SER A 416 55.23 0.38 -21.45
N SER A 417 55.02 1.70 -21.55
CA SER A 417 55.26 2.64 -20.43
C SER A 417 54.01 2.92 -19.59
N ASP A 418 52.81 2.81 -20.16
CA ASP A 418 51.58 3.32 -19.53
C ASP A 418 50.99 2.36 -18.51
N ALA A 419 51.17 1.05 -18.70
CA ALA A 419 50.74 0.03 -17.74
C ALA A 419 51.50 0.11 -16.41
N LEU A 420 52.77 0.54 -16.43
CA LEU A 420 53.58 0.67 -15.22
C LEU A 420 53.17 1.89 -14.39
N ILE A 421 52.80 2.99 -15.05
CA ILE A 421 52.35 4.23 -14.39
C ILE A 421 50.97 4.03 -13.76
N VAL A 422 50.04 3.37 -14.47
CA VAL A 422 48.71 3.06 -13.93
C VAL A 422 48.83 2.13 -12.72
N GLY A 423 49.72 1.13 -12.77
CA GLY A 423 49.99 0.25 -11.62
C GLY A 423 50.50 1.01 -10.39
N LEU A 424 51.46 1.93 -10.58
CA LEU A 424 52.01 2.74 -9.48
C LEU A 424 50.96 3.66 -8.84
N VAL A 425 50.08 4.28 -9.64
CA VAL A 425 49.01 5.15 -9.13
C VAL A 425 47.99 4.36 -8.31
N ILE A 426 47.60 3.16 -8.76
CA ILE A 426 46.68 2.29 -8.02
C ILE A 426 47.29 1.85 -6.69
N THR A 427 48.57 1.47 -6.68
CA THR A 427 49.25 1.09 -5.42
C THR A 427 49.37 2.25 -4.44
N ALA A 428 49.62 3.48 -4.91
CA ALA A 428 49.67 4.65 -4.06
C ALA A 428 48.30 4.98 -3.42
N LEU A 429 47.21 4.85 -4.20
CA LEU A 429 45.85 5.04 -3.71
C LEU A 429 45.48 4.02 -2.62
N LEU A 430 45.85 2.75 -2.80
CA LEU A 430 45.60 1.70 -1.81
C LEU A 430 46.36 1.95 -0.50
N VAL A 431 47.59 2.48 -0.57
CA VAL A 431 48.37 2.84 0.63
C VAL A 431 47.74 3.99 1.40
N VAL A 432 47.20 5.01 0.70
CA VAL A 432 46.51 6.13 1.35
C VAL A 432 45.24 5.67 2.06
N ILE A 433 44.47 4.77 1.43
CA ILE A 433 43.27 4.18 2.05
C ILE A 433 43.66 3.38 3.31
N LEU A 434 44.72 2.57 3.24
CA LEU A 434 45.20 1.77 4.37
C LEU A 434 45.62 2.66 5.55
N ILE A 435 46.34 3.76 5.28
CA ILE A 435 46.72 4.74 6.32
C ILE A 435 45.48 5.37 6.95
N GLY A 436 44.47 5.73 6.15
CA GLY A 436 43.21 6.28 6.65
C GLY A 436 42.47 5.32 7.60
N VAL A 437 42.42 4.03 7.25
CA VAL A 437 41.81 3.00 8.10
C VAL A 437 42.57 2.83 9.41
N ILE A 438 43.91 2.84 9.38
CA ILE A 438 44.74 2.76 10.59
C ILE A 438 44.49 3.96 11.50
N PHE A 439 44.44 5.18 10.95
CA PHE A 439 44.11 6.38 11.73
C PHE A 439 42.72 6.29 12.38
N PHE A 440 41.73 5.77 11.65
CA PHE A 440 40.38 5.59 12.18
C PHE A 440 40.34 4.59 13.33
N ILE A 441 41.04 3.46 13.21
CA ILE A 441 41.17 2.45 14.26
C ILE A 441 41.86 3.05 15.50
N VAL A 442 42.98 3.77 15.32
CA VAL A 442 43.69 4.41 16.43
C VAL A 442 42.81 5.46 17.11
N ALA A 443 42.10 6.31 16.36
CA ALA A 443 41.19 7.30 16.91
C ALA A 443 40.02 6.65 17.66
N TYR A 444 39.50 5.52 17.16
CA TYR A 444 38.47 4.73 17.83
C TYR A 444 38.98 4.17 19.17
N PHE A 445 40.18 3.58 19.21
CA PHE A 445 40.78 3.08 20.45
C PHE A 445 41.08 4.18 21.47
N ILE A 446 41.57 5.35 21.02
CA ILE A 446 41.79 6.51 21.91
C ILE A 446 40.47 6.99 22.51
N ARG A 447 39.40 7.09 21.71
CA ARG A 447 38.05 7.45 22.21
C ARG A 447 37.54 6.44 23.22
N ASN A 448 37.77 5.15 22.99
CA ASN A 448 37.30 4.10 23.89
C ASN A 448 38.07 4.09 25.22
N GLN A 449 39.39 4.33 25.22
CA GLN A 449 40.16 4.48 26.46
C GLN A 449 39.73 5.69 27.30
N LYS A 450 39.25 6.76 26.66
CA LYS A 450 38.77 7.95 27.39
C LYS A 450 37.46 7.67 28.11
N ARG A 451 36.56 6.86 27.52
CA ARG A 451 35.31 6.42 28.16
C ARG A 451 35.51 5.50 29.36
N THR A 452 36.52 4.62 29.34
CA THR A 452 36.80 3.72 30.47
C THR A 452 37.38 4.46 31.68
N LYS A 453 38.17 5.52 31.47
CA LYS A 453 38.68 6.36 32.57
C LYS A 453 37.58 7.19 33.25
N GLU A 454 36.60 7.68 32.49
CA GLU A 454 35.44 8.42 33.05
C GLU A 454 34.47 7.49 33.82
N SER A 455 34.48 6.18 33.58
CA SER A 455 33.66 5.22 34.34
C SER A 455 34.31 4.73 35.64
N GLU A 456 35.65 4.74 35.75
CA GLU A 456 36.36 4.33 36.98
C GLU A 456 36.34 5.44 38.05
N GLU A 457 36.37 6.72 37.65
CA GLU A 457 36.36 7.85 38.60
C GLU A 457 35.00 8.08 39.28
N LYS A 458 33.91 7.46 38.80
CA LYS A 458 32.56 7.57 39.40
C LYS A 458 32.22 6.51 40.45
N ASN A 459 33.07 5.50 40.67
CA ASN A 459 32.76 4.37 41.56
C ASN A 459 33.55 4.34 42.88
N GLU A 460 34.34 5.36 43.20
CA GLU A 460 35.14 5.40 44.43
C GLU A 460 34.76 6.59 45.32
N HIS A 461 33.57 6.56 45.95
CA HIS A 461 33.30 7.20 47.26
C HIS A 461 31.85 6.99 47.71
N VAL A 462 31.55 5.91 48.43
CA VAL A 462 30.56 5.91 49.54
C VAL A 462 30.87 4.73 50.49
N GLU A 463 31.31 5.02 51.71
CA GLU A 463 31.18 4.13 52.88
C GLU A 463 30.10 4.68 53.84
N PRO A 464 29.43 3.83 54.65
CA PRO A 464 28.21 4.21 55.36
C PRO A 464 28.47 4.61 56.83
N SER A 465 27.68 5.55 57.35
CA SER A 465 27.52 5.70 58.80
C SER A 465 26.08 6.02 59.21
N VAL A 466 25.68 5.43 60.33
CA VAL A 466 24.34 5.38 60.93
C VAL A 466 24.22 6.45 62.02
N SER A 467 23.07 7.13 62.19
CA SER A 467 22.41 7.32 63.51
C SER A 467 21.03 8.02 63.42
N MET A 468 20.17 7.66 64.38
CA MET A 468 18.76 8.06 64.59
C MET A 468 18.57 9.51 65.06
N THR A 469 17.40 10.13 64.79
CA THR A 469 16.39 10.55 65.82
C THR A 469 15.12 11.19 65.21
N ASN A 470 14.04 11.12 66.00
CA ASN A 470 12.62 11.35 65.69
C ASN A 470 12.11 12.82 65.85
N ILE A 471 10.81 12.99 65.52
CA ILE A 471 9.79 13.97 66.02
C ILE A 471 9.74 15.29 65.20
N THR A 472 8.65 15.80 64.58
CA THR A 472 7.24 16.01 65.01
C THR A 472 6.32 16.38 63.82
N ALA A 473 4.99 16.24 64.01
CA ALA A 473 3.83 16.59 63.15
C ALA A 473 3.68 18.11 62.86
N ALA A 474 2.79 18.69 62.02
CA ALA A 474 1.40 18.43 61.56
C ALA A 474 1.07 19.43 60.36
N PRO A 475 -0.18 19.88 60.04
CA PRO A 475 -1.31 19.23 59.34
C PRO A 475 -1.99 20.05 58.17
N MET A 476 -2.94 19.38 57.49
CA MET A 476 -4.18 19.76 56.74
C MET A 476 -4.57 21.21 56.29
N SER A 477 -5.01 21.30 54.99
CA SER A 477 -6.20 21.98 54.35
C SER A 477 -6.46 23.51 54.56
N PRO A 478 -7.25 24.27 53.73
CA PRO A 478 -8.47 23.88 52.97
C PRO A 478 -8.82 24.58 51.63
N TYR A 479 -9.95 24.10 51.07
CA TYR A 479 -10.88 24.57 50.00
C TYR A 479 -11.00 26.07 49.65
N THR A 480 -11.43 26.35 48.40
CA THR A 480 -12.60 27.21 48.06
C THR A 480 -13.05 27.08 46.59
N ASP A 481 -14.37 26.95 46.39
CA ASP A 481 -15.14 27.09 45.14
C ASP A 481 -15.47 28.57 44.84
N LEU A 482 -15.73 28.94 43.58
CA LEU A 482 -16.73 29.98 43.19
C LEU A 482 -17.15 29.87 41.69
N ASN A 483 -18.41 30.22 41.45
CA ASN A 483 -19.25 30.00 40.24
C ASN A 483 -19.23 31.12 39.17
N ALA A 484 -19.61 30.72 37.94
CA ALA A 484 -20.56 31.30 36.95
C ALA A 484 -20.40 32.68 36.24
N ASP A 485 -20.62 32.59 34.91
CA ASP A 485 -21.42 33.45 34.00
C ASP A 485 -20.87 34.69 33.23
N GLN A 486 -21.09 34.59 31.89
CA GLN A 486 -21.52 35.58 30.87
C GLN A 486 -20.54 36.53 30.12
N ALA A 487 -20.51 36.29 28.79
CA ALA A 487 -20.78 37.21 27.66
C ALA A 487 -19.67 38.05 26.97
N ASN A 488 -19.71 37.95 25.63
CA ASN A 488 -19.34 38.89 24.55
C ASN A 488 -17.93 38.90 23.93
N ASN A 489 -17.94 38.63 22.61
CA ASN A 489 -16.93 38.86 21.55
C ASN A 489 -16.98 40.35 21.09
N PRO A 490 -16.18 40.86 20.13
CA PRO A 490 -14.85 40.48 19.60
C PRO A 490 -13.87 41.67 19.52
N THR A 491 -12.56 41.42 19.38
CA THR A 491 -11.64 42.37 18.71
C THR A 491 -10.47 41.67 18.06
N GLU A 492 -10.28 41.98 16.77
CA GLU A 492 -9.19 41.57 15.91
C GLU A 492 -7.83 42.13 16.36
N GLN A 493 -6.83 41.26 16.44
CA GLN A 493 -5.41 41.61 16.28
C GLN A 493 -4.70 40.46 15.52
N PRO A 494 -3.69 40.78 14.69
CA PRO A 494 -3.21 39.91 13.61
C PRO A 494 -2.30 38.79 14.12
N TYR A 495 -2.48 37.59 13.56
CA TYR A 495 -1.64 36.42 13.84
C TYR A 495 -0.28 36.57 13.15
N THR A 496 0.78 36.69 13.95
CA THR A 496 2.17 36.50 13.52
C THR A 496 2.48 34.99 13.48
N PRO A 497 3.22 34.49 12.48
CA PRO A 497 3.52 33.07 12.39
C PRO A 497 4.59 32.72 13.44
N LEU A 498 4.21 31.95 14.46
CA LEU A 498 5.16 31.30 15.35
C LEU A 498 5.73 30.07 14.66
N ALA A 499 6.99 30.19 14.24
CA ALA A 499 7.87 29.06 14.05
C ALA A 499 8.09 28.38 15.40
N ASN A 500 7.66 27.12 15.52
CA ASN A 500 8.22 26.06 16.36
C ASN A 500 7.31 24.83 16.28
N ASP A 501 7.45 24.08 15.19
CA ASP A 501 7.02 22.68 15.10
C ASP A 501 8.05 21.82 15.84
N SER A 502 7.84 21.59 17.13
CA SER A 502 8.64 20.61 17.88
C SER A 502 8.02 20.20 19.22
N GLU A 503 6.70 19.99 19.30
CA GLU A 503 6.09 19.49 20.53
C GLU A 503 4.96 18.48 20.23
N TYR A 504 5.34 17.32 19.68
CA TYR A 504 4.66 16.06 19.97
C TYR A 504 5.72 15.04 20.33
N GLN A 505 5.64 14.58 21.57
CA GLN A 505 6.61 13.71 22.21
C GLN A 505 6.85 12.42 21.40
N GLU A 506 8.12 12.12 21.18
CA GLU A 506 8.63 10.79 20.91
C GLU A 506 8.10 9.82 21.98
N ILE A 507 7.22 8.89 21.59
CA ILE A 507 7.02 7.69 22.40
C ILE A 507 8.18 6.76 22.02
N GLY A 508 9.17 6.71 22.90
CA GLY A 508 10.43 6.01 22.69
C GLY A 508 10.26 4.53 22.36
N ASN A 509 11.14 4.07 21.47
CA ASN A 509 11.41 2.68 21.12
C ASN A 509 11.78 1.86 22.38
N HIS A 510 10.81 1.12 22.90
CA HIS A 510 11.06 -0.09 23.67
C HIS A 510 10.17 -1.20 23.12
N ASP A 511 10.71 -2.40 22.99
CA ASP A 511 10.11 -3.59 22.37
C ASP A 511 8.61 -3.72 22.64
N TYR A 512 7.78 -3.28 21.69
CA TYR A 512 6.34 -3.48 21.72
C TYR A 512 6.01 -4.76 20.97
N GLU A 513 6.34 -5.91 21.55
CA GLU A 513 5.50 -7.09 21.36
C GLU A 513 4.23 -6.88 22.20
N ARG A 514 3.05 -6.91 21.57
CA ARG A 514 1.76 -6.87 22.27
C ARG A 514 1.74 -7.97 23.35
N PRO A 515 1.59 -7.64 24.64
CA PRO A 515 1.30 -8.66 25.66
C PRO A 515 -0.07 -9.26 25.34
N ILE A 516 -0.11 -10.56 25.06
CA ILE A 516 -1.36 -11.31 24.98
C ILE A 516 -1.89 -11.39 26.41
N THR A 517 -3.13 -10.97 26.67
CA THR A 517 -3.71 -11.07 28.02
C THR A 517 -4.13 -12.53 28.29
N GLU A 518 -4.09 -12.97 29.55
CA GLU A 518 -4.50 -14.34 29.95
C GLU A 518 -5.96 -14.66 29.53
N GLU A 519 -6.80 -13.62 29.43
CA GLU A 519 -8.19 -13.71 28.94
C GLU A 519 -8.27 -13.99 27.42
N GLU A 520 -7.28 -13.53 26.64
CA GLU A 520 -7.14 -13.79 25.21
C GLU A 520 -6.52 -15.17 24.91
N GLU A 521 -5.70 -15.72 25.80
CA GLU A 521 -5.23 -17.11 25.73
C GLU A 521 -6.36 -18.11 26.00
N ALA A 522 -7.25 -17.79 26.95
CA ALA A 522 -8.40 -18.65 27.30
C ALA A 522 -9.41 -18.80 26.14
N LEU A 523 -9.54 -17.81 25.27
CA LEU A 523 -10.39 -17.88 24.06
C LEU A 523 -9.75 -18.71 22.92
N GLY A 524 -8.47 -19.06 23.03
CA GLY A 524 -7.72 -19.86 22.06
C GLY A 524 -7.55 -21.33 22.43
N GLY A 525 -8.03 -21.77 23.59
CA GLY A 525 -7.76 -23.11 24.12
C GLY A 525 -8.93 -23.76 24.83
N THR A 526 -9.84 -24.38 24.07
CA THR A 526 -10.81 -25.47 24.41
C THR A 526 -11.72 -25.61 23.18
N GLU A 527 -12.00 -26.74 22.52
CA GLU A 527 -11.98 -28.17 22.83
C GLU A 527 -11.82 -28.95 21.52
N ASP A 528 -11.18 -30.13 21.61
CA ASP A 528 -11.22 -31.17 20.60
C ASP A 528 -12.06 -32.35 21.16
N GLN A 529 -12.88 -32.95 20.29
CA GLN A 529 -13.56 -34.26 20.41
C GLN A 529 -14.74 -34.44 21.40
N GLN A 530 -15.98 -34.38 20.88
CA GLN A 530 -16.96 -35.49 20.83
C GLN A 530 -18.33 -34.98 20.32
N GLY A 531 -18.93 -35.66 19.33
CA GLY A 531 -20.36 -35.46 19.01
C GLY A 531 -20.76 -35.71 17.56
N THR A 532 -21.08 -36.96 17.26
CA THR A 532 -21.73 -37.45 16.04
C THR A 532 -23.14 -36.89 15.82
N ALA A 533 -23.47 -36.65 14.54
CA ALA A 533 -24.78 -36.74 13.87
C ALA A 533 -25.98 -35.95 14.43
N ASP A 534 -26.55 -35.05 13.62
CA ASP A 534 -27.80 -35.37 12.90
C ASP A 534 -28.08 -34.41 11.73
N ARG A 535 -28.73 -34.95 10.69
CA ARG A 535 -29.17 -34.29 9.46
C ARG A 535 -30.42 -33.46 9.74
N GLY A 536 -30.41 -32.20 9.31
CA GLY A 536 -31.61 -31.37 9.13
C GLY A 536 -31.66 -30.81 7.73
N GLN A 537 -32.39 -31.48 6.83
CA GLN A 537 -32.77 -30.95 5.52
C GLN A 537 -33.68 -29.72 5.71
N HIS A 538 -33.36 -28.61 5.05
CA HIS A 538 -34.39 -27.67 4.61
C HIS A 538 -34.20 -27.34 3.14
N GLN A 539 -35.05 -27.98 2.34
CA GLN A 539 -35.40 -27.57 0.99
C GLN A 539 -35.99 -26.17 1.02
N TYR A 540 -35.52 -25.28 0.16
CA TYR A 540 -36.39 -24.29 -0.47
C TYR A 540 -36.20 -24.34 -1.98
N SER A 541 -37.34 -24.25 -2.63
CA SER A 541 -37.72 -24.68 -3.95
C SER A 541 -37.25 -23.74 -5.07
N ASN A 542 -36.78 -24.36 -6.15
CA ASN A 542 -36.75 -23.79 -7.49
C ASN A 542 -38.15 -23.38 -7.95
N ALA A 543 -38.29 -22.15 -8.42
CA ALA A 543 -39.25 -21.78 -9.45
C ALA A 543 -38.45 -21.06 -10.55
N GLY A 544 -38.25 -21.76 -11.66
CA GLY A 544 -37.70 -21.17 -12.88
C GLY A 544 -38.82 -20.65 -13.78
N GLN A 545 -38.58 -19.52 -14.44
CA GLN A 545 -38.87 -19.25 -15.85
C GLN A 545 -38.24 -17.89 -16.17
N GLN A 546 -37.12 -17.89 -16.91
CA GLN A 546 -37.06 -17.57 -18.34
C GLN A 546 -37.46 -16.13 -18.66
N GLY A 547 -36.43 -15.32 -18.93
CA GLY A 547 -36.49 -14.03 -19.58
C GLY A 547 -35.08 -13.63 -19.98
N GLN A 548 -34.69 -14.01 -21.20
CA GLN A 548 -33.54 -13.44 -21.89
C GLN A 548 -33.74 -11.93 -22.01
N THR A 549 -32.75 -11.15 -21.60
CA THR A 549 -32.27 -9.98 -22.34
C THR A 549 -30.86 -9.66 -21.86
N ASP A 550 -29.93 -9.72 -22.80
CA ASP A 550 -28.61 -9.13 -22.74
C ASP A 550 -28.71 -7.65 -22.36
N THR A 551 -27.92 -7.22 -21.38
CA THR A 551 -27.25 -5.91 -21.38
C THR A 551 -26.15 -5.94 -20.33
N HIS A 552 -24.91 -5.89 -20.83
CA HIS A 552 -23.72 -5.51 -20.08
C HIS A 552 -23.93 -4.17 -19.35
N PHE A 553 -23.53 -4.10 -18.08
CA PHE A 553 -22.85 -2.97 -17.48
C PHE A 553 -21.98 -3.46 -16.33
#